data_AF-A0A1Y1NGR1-F1
#
_entry.id   AF-A0A1Y1NGR1-F1
#
_cell.length_a   1.000
_cell.length_b   1.000
_cell.length_c   1.000
_cell.angle_alpha   90.00
_cell.angle_beta   90.00
_cell.angle_gamma   90.00
#
_symmetry.space_group_name_H-M   'P 1'
#
loop_
_entity.id
_entity.type
_entity.pdbx_description
1 polymer ?
#
loop_
_entity_poly.entity_id
_entity_poly.type
_entity_poly.pdbx_seq_one_letter_code
_entity_poly.pdbx_strand_id
1 'polypeptide(L)'
;NADNDEYCSACGNTGDVVCCDGCPRSFHFECVDMVQSDDLPDEWYCNECLIRRYPSRVPIHKGIFGSALNNLEKSIPRAFSLPKRVQNRFEGVKAGADGDYEEVVSNKTARKRNGTDEPDFFKQREDGQAVLCHSCQKPATQIRSIIPCSVCSFYWHIDCLDPPLAVPPVLKTWRCP
;
A
#
# COMPACT_ATOMS: atom_id res chain seq x y z
N ASN A 1 7.02 17.95 28.98
CA ASN A 1 6.52 17.64 27.62
C ASN A 1 7.69 17.35 26.72
N ALA A 2 8.03 16.07 26.55
CA ALA A 2 8.58 15.64 25.29
C ALA A 2 7.37 15.02 24.58
N ASP A 3 6.89 15.66 23.52
CA ASP A 3 5.79 15.11 22.74
C ASP A 3 6.30 13.86 22.01
N ASN A 4 5.45 12.84 21.90
CA ASN A 4 5.78 11.62 21.18
C ASN A 4 5.65 11.86 19.67
N ASP A 5 6.40 11.10 18.88
CA ASP A 5 6.39 11.13 17.43
C ASP A 5 4.99 10.80 16.90
N GLU A 6 4.55 11.50 15.86
CA GLU A 6 3.27 11.24 15.18
C GLU A 6 3.34 10.03 14.23
N TYR A 7 4.55 9.56 13.95
CA TYR A 7 4.84 8.43 13.08
C TYR A 7 5.31 7.21 13.88
N CYS A 8 4.98 6.02 13.38
CA CYS A 8 5.46 4.77 13.94
C CYS A 8 6.97 4.62 13.68
N SER A 9 7.77 4.51 14.73
CA SER A 9 9.23 4.30 14.64
C SER A 9 9.63 2.94 14.03
N ALA A 10 8.69 2.00 13.91
CA ALA A 10 8.93 0.71 13.29
C ALA A 10 8.69 0.74 11.76
N CYS A 11 7.58 1.32 11.30
CA CYS A 11 7.23 1.29 9.88
C CYS A 11 7.34 2.65 9.16
N GLY A 12 7.47 3.76 9.87
CA GLY A 12 7.53 5.11 9.30
C GLY A 12 6.16 5.74 9.02
N ASN A 13 5.08 4.97 9.07
CA ASN A 13 3.74 5.46 8.74
C ASN A 13 3.02 6.10 9.93
N THR A 14 2.09 7.01 9.62
CA THR A 14 1.15 7.62 10.57
C THR A 14 -0.07 6.72 10.79
N GLY A 15 -0.72 6.81 11.95
CA GLY A 15 -1.93 6.04 12.26
C GLY A 15 -2.19 5.96 13.76
N ASP A 16 -2.96 4.95 14.16
CA ASP A 16 -3.27 4.68 15.58
C ASP A 16 -2.04 4.09 16.29
N VAL A 17 -1.36 4.92 17.07
CA VAL A 17 -0.09 4.56 17.70
C VAL A 17 -0.18 4.55 19.22
N VAL A 18 0.62 3.67 19.84
CA VAL A 18 0.94 3.66 21.27
C VAL A 18 2.25 4.42 21.50
N CYS A 19 2.28 5.23 22.56
CA CYS A 19 3.43 6.03 22.95
C CYS A 19 4.31 5.28 23.95
N CYS A 20 5.63 5.37 23.79
CA CYS A 20 6.56 4.83 24.79
C CYS A 20 6.76 5.84 25.94
N ASP A 21 6.59 5.41 27.18
CA ASP A 21 6.82 6.29 28.36
C ASP A 21 8.32 6.53 28.65
N GLY A 22 9.19 5.88 27.88
CA GLY A 22 10.64 5.93 28.04
C GLY A 22 11.39 6.85 27.08
N CYS A 23 10.77 7.20 25.95
CA CYS A 23 11.40 7.94 24.86
C CYS A 23 10.31 8.53 23.95
N PRO A 24 10.59 9.53 23.11
CA PRO A 24 9.58 10.19 22.28
C PRO A 24 9.04 9.32 21.13
N ARG A 25 9.30 8.01 21.09
CA ARG A 25 8.92 7.15 19.95
C ARG A 25 7.51 6.59 20.13
N SER A 26 6.80 6.52 19.02
CA SER A 26 5.47 5.91 18.93
C SER A 26 5.48 4.67 18.02
N PHE A 27 4.53 3.76 18.20
CA PHE A 27 4.45 2.50 17.46
C PHE A 27 3.01 2.10 17.17
N HIS A 28 2.72 1.46 16.04
CA HIS A 28 1.44 0.74 15.90
C HIS A 28 1.45 -0.48 16.82
N PHE A 29 0.28 -0.85 17.37
CA PHE A 29 0.12 -2.05 18.20
C PHE A 29 0.68 -3.31 17.51
N GLU A 30 0.33 -3.50 16.23
CA GLU A 30 0.81 -4.62 15.40
C GLU A 30 2.33 -4.60 15.17
N CYS A 31 2.94 -3.40 15.11
CA CYS A 31 4.38 -3.28 14.89
C CYS A 31 5.21 -3.67 16.11
N VAL A 32 4.60 -3.83 17.28
CA VAL A 32 5.25 -4.23 18.54
C VAL A 32 4.55 -5.44 19.16
N ASP A 33 3.86 -6.23 18.34
CA ASP A 33 3.16 -7.46 18.71
C ASP A 33 2.20 -7.30 19.92
N MET A 34 1.61 -6.11 20.05
CA MET A 34 0.58 -5.84 21.06
C MET A 34 -0.81 -6.03 20.47
N VAL A 35 -1.68 -6.65 21.25
CA VAL A 35 -3.11 -6.72 20.95
C VAL A 35 -3.76 -5.43 21.42
N GLN A 36 -4.54 -4.79 20.56
CA GLN A 36 -5.37 -3.67 20.96
C GLN A 36 -6.50 -4.19 21.87
N SER A 37 -6.53 -3.73 23.11
CA SER A 37 -7.54 -4.11 24.11
C SER A 37 -7.95 -2.88 24.92
N ASP A 38 -9.13 -2.93 25.54
CA ASP A 38 -9.57 -1.87 26.46
C ASP A 38 -8.72 -1.82 27.74
N ASP A 39 -8.08 -2.94 28.10
CA ASP A 39 -7.19 -3.08 29.25
C ASP A 39 -5.71 -2.90 28.86
N LEU A 40 -5.37 -1.75 28.26
CA LEU A 40 -3.96 -1.41 28.03
C LEU A 40 -3.26 -1.11 29.37
N PRO A 41 -1.98 -1.48 29.53
CA PRO A 41 -1.22 -1.17 30.73
C PRO A 41 -1.07 0.35 30.91
N ASP A 42 -1.10 0.82 32.16
CA ASP A 42 -0.91 2.25 32.51
C ASP A 42 0.43 2.81 32.02
N GLU A 43 1.46 1.96 31.97
CA GLU A 43 2.77 2.31 31.41
C GLU A 43 3.20 1.25 30.38
N TRP A 44 3.74 1.72 29.25
CA TRP A 44 4.32 0.89 28.22
C TRP A 44 5.67 1.40 27.73
N TYR A 45 6.59 0.46 27.47
CA TYR A 45 7.96 0.74 27.05
C TYR A 45 8.31 -0.05 25.80
N CYS A 46 8.85 0.63 24.79
CA CYS A 46 9.45 -0.04 23.63
C CYS A 46 10.65 -0.91 24.04
N ASN A 47 11.01 -1.88 23.21
CA ASN A 47 12.07 -2.87 23.50
C ASN A 47 13.39 -2.23 24.00
N GLU A 48 13.83 -1.15 23.36
CA GLU A 48 15.03 -0.40 23.79
C GLU A 48 14.90 0.15 25.21
N CYS A 49 13.75 0.74 25.55
CA CYS A 49 13.51 1.30 26.88
C CYS A 49 13.30 0.21 27.92
N LEU A 50 12.60 -0.87 27.57
CA LEU A 50 12.35 -2.01 28.43
C LEU A 50 13.67 -2.67 28.86
N ILE A 51 14.60 -2.89 27.94
CA ILE A 51 15.91 -3.49 28.26
C ILE A 51 16.79 -2.54 29.05
N ARG A 52 16.77 -1.25 28.72
CA ARG A 52 17.57 -0.26 29.43
C ARG A 52 17.13 -0.10 30.88
N ARG A 53 15.82 -0.15 31.15
CA ARG A 53 15.23 0.04 32.49
C ARG A 53 15.15 -1.27 33.28
N TYR A 54 14.78 -2.37 32.61
CA TYR A 54 14.46 -3.66 33.23
C TYR A 54 15.12 -4.83 32.47
N PRO A 55 16.47 -4.89 32.39
CA PRO A 55 17.16 -5.92 31.62
C PRO A 55 16.82 -7.35 32.10
N SER A 56 16.46 -7.51 33.37
CA SER A 56 16.05 -8.80 33.96
C SER A 56 14.69 -9.30 33.48
N ARG A 57 13.84 -8.44 32.88
CA ARG A 57 12.52 -8.82 32.35
C ARG A 57 12.59 -9.37 30.92
N VAL A 58 13.76 -9.33 30.28
CA VAL A 58 13.95 -9.76 28.89
C VAL A 58 14.55 -11.16 28.85
N PRO A 59 14.00 -12.07 28.02
CA PRO A 59 14.56 -13.42 27.87
C PRO A 59 16.03 -13.39 27.44
N ILE A 60 16.83 -14.29 28.02
CA ILE A 60 18.21 -14.53 27.59
C ILE A 60 18.27 -15.86 26.85
N HIS A 61 18.42 -15.77 25.53
CA HIS A 61 18.55 -16.92 24.65
C HIS A 61 19.99 -17.46 24.67
N LYS A 62 20.10 -18.79 24.72
CA LYS A 62 21.37 -19.53 24.69
C LYS A 62 21.43 -20.43 23.44
N GLY A 63 22.61 -20.98 23.15
CA GLY A 63 22.84 -21.85 22.00
C GLY A 63 23.30 -21.10 20.76
N ILE A 64 23.28 -21.77 19.61
CA ILE A 64 23.91 -21.31 18.36
C ILE A 64 23.30 -19.99 17.86
N PHE A 65 21.99 -19.81 18.03
CA PHE A 65 21.27 -18.58 17.68
C PHE A 65 21.13 -17.60 18.85
N GLY A 66 21.68 -17.90 20.03
CA GLY A 66 21.48 -17.10 21.23
C GLY A 66 21.86 -15.63 21.03
N SER A 67 22.99 -15.37 20.38
CA SER A 67 23.42 -14.00 20.05
C SER A 67 22.42 -13.26 19.15
N ALA A 68 21.93 -13.90 18.08
CA ALA A 68 20.99 -13.29 17.15
C ALA A 68 19.64 -13.00 17.82
N LEU A 69 19.10 -13.95 18.59
CA LEU A 69 17.85 -13.78 19.32
C LEU A 69 17.98 -12.68 20.39
N ASN A 70 19.08 -12.65 21.15
CA ASN A 70 19.32 -11.58 22.13
C ASN A 70 19.51 -10.19 21.48
N ASN A 71 19.94 -10.12 20.21
CA ASN A 71 19.99 -8.86 19.47
C ASN A 71 18.60 -8.46 18.98
N LEU A 72 17.78 -9.43 18.56
CA LEU A 72 16.40 -9.19 18.13
C LEU A 72 15.57 -8.56 19.26
N GLU A 73 15.68 -9.11 20.47
CA GLU A 73 15.05 -8.56 21.69
C GLU A 73 15.42 -7.10 21.95
N LYS A 74 16.64 -6.69 21.55
CA LYS A 74 17.18 -5.33 21.75
C LYS A 74 16.84 -4.34 20.67
N SER A 75 16.34 -4.83 19.54
CA SER A 75 16.07 -3.99 18.39
C SER A 75 14.61 -3.58 18.34
N ILE A 76 14.37 -2.36 17.91
CA ILE A 76 13.07 -1.96 17.40
C ILE A 76 12.88 -2.64 16.03
N PRO A 77 11.75 -3.35 15.81
CA PRO A 77 11.45 -3.91 14.50
C PRO A 77 11.37 -2.77 13.48
N ARG A 78 11.95 -2.98 12.30
CA ARG A 78 11.92 -2.00 11.22
C ARG A 78 11.30 -2.61 9.97
N ALA A 79 10.40 -1.87 9.34
CA ALA A 79 9.90 -2.22 8.03
C ALA A 79 11.07 -2.43 7.06
N PHE A 80 11.00 -3.52 6.31
CA PHE A 80 12.01 -3.82 5.31
C PHE A 80 11.94 -2.76 4.20
N SER A 81 13.05 -2.07 3.96
CA SER A 81 13.21 -1.18 2.82
C SER A 81 14.30 -1.70 1.89
N LEU A 82 14.03 -1.68 0.59
CA LEU A 82 15.06 -2.03 -0.39
C LEU A 82 16.24 -1.05 -0.28
N PRO A 83 17.48 -1.48 -0.58
CA PRO A 83 18.60 -0.56 -0.66
C PRO A 83 18.33 0.61 -1.61
N LYS A 84 18.77 1.83 -1.27
CA LYS A 84 18.53 3.05 -2.06
C LYS A 84 18.91 2.92 -3.55
N ARG A 85 19.92 2.11 -3.87
CA ARG A 85 20.34 1.83 -5.26
C ARG A 85 19.29 1.07 -6.08
N VAL A 86 18.42 0.31 -5.43
CA VAL A 86 17.41 -0.56 -6.06
C VAL A 86 16.05 0.13 -6.13
N GLN A 87 15.72 0.97 -5.14
CA GLN A 87 14.42 1.63 -5.01
C GLN A 87 13.97 2.39 -6.29
N ASN A 88 14.90 2.99 -7.03
CA ASN A 88 14.62 3.75 -8.26
C ASN A 88 15.23 3.12 -9.52
N ARG A 89 15.59 1.83 -9.46
CA ARG A 89 16.31 1.17 -10.57
C ARG A 89 15.39 0.81 -11.75
N PHE A 90 14.12 0.53 -11.47
CA PHE A 90 13.15 0.02 -12.43
C PHE A 90 12.23 1.13 -12.93
N GLU A 91 11.94 1.13 -14.23
CA GLU A 91 11.03 2.09 -14.85
C GLU A 91 9.62 1.94 -14.25
N GLY A 92 9.00 3.06 -13.87
CA GLY A 92 7.68 3.05 -13.23
C GLY A 92 7.68 2.69 -11.73
N VAL A 93 8.84 2.54 -11.10
CA VAL A 93 8.96 2.31 -9.64
C VAL A 93 9.70 3.50 -9.01
N LYS A 94 9.07 4.12 -8.02
CA LYS A 94 9.68 5.19 -7.22
C LYS A 94 9.36 4.98 -5.75
N ALA A 95 10.38 5.08 -4.90
CA ALA A 95 10.19 5.14 -3.45
C ALA A 95 10.30 6.59 -2.96
N GLY A 96 9.41 6.98 -2.06
CA GLY A 96 9.45 8.24 -1.33
C GLY A 96 10.61 8.30 -0.33
N ALA A 97 10.76 9.45 0.33
CA ALA A 97 11.85 9.67 1.30
C ALA A 97 11.81 8.67 2.47
N ASP A 98 10.62 8.22 2.83
CA ASP A 98 10.36 7.33 3.97
C ASP A 98 10.35 5.84 3.57
N GLY A 99 10.59 5.54 2.28
CA GLY A 99 10.68 4.17 1.76
C GLY A 99 9.37 3.61 1.21
N ASP A 100 8.26 4.35 1.32
CA ASP A 100 6.98 3.98 0.71
C ASP A 100 7.06 4.04 -0.81
N TYR A 101 6.42 3.09 -1.49
CA TYR A 101 6.33 3.12 -2.95
C TYR A 101 5.23 4.08 -3.38
N GLU A 102 5.62 5.09 -4.16
CA GLU A 102 4.67 5.99 -4.78
C GLU A 102 4.04 5.29 -5.98
N GLU A 103 2.71 5.41 -6.12
CA GLU A 103 2.09 5.10 -7.39
C GLU A 103 2.64 6.06 -8.45
N VAL A 104 3.38 5.51 -9.41
CA VAL A 104 3.77 6.26 -10.60
C VAL A 104 2.55 6.35 -11.49
N VAL A 105 1.65 7.28 -11.13
CA VAL A 105 0.57 7.69 -12.02
C VAL A 105 1.27 8.31 -13.22
N SER A 106 1.30 7.57 -14.32
CA SER A 106 1.64 8.16 -15.62
C SER A 106 0.66 9.30 -15.81
N ASN A 107 1.13 10.54 -15.64
CA ASN A 107 0.36 11.74 -15.93
C ASN A 107 0.06 11.74 -17.43
N LYS A 108 -0.95 10.99 -17.85
CA LYS A 108 -1.75 11.38 -18.99
C LYS A 108 -2.40 12.67 -18.54
N THR A 109 -1.89 13.79 -19.05
CA THR A 109 -2.47 15.12 -18.84
C THR A 109 -3.95 15.07 -19.19
N ALA A 110 -4.80 14.89 -18.18
CA ALA A 110 -6.24 15.00 -18.34
C ALA A 110 -6.53 16.45 -18.72
N ARG A 111 -6.76 16.68 -20.02
CA ARG A 111 -7.28 17.95 -20.50
C ARG A 111 -8.61 18.18 -19.81
N LYS A 112 -8.64 19.15 -18.90
CA LYS A 112 -9.82 19.67 -18.23
C LYS A 112 -10.80 20.17 -19.30
N ARG A 113 -11.79 19.36 -19.67
CA ARG A 113 -12.91 19.77 -20.51
C ARG A 113 -14.17 19.67 -19.66
N ASN A 114 -14.74 20.84 -19.36
CA ASN A 114 -15.96 20.96 -18.58
C ASN A 114 -17.14 20.41 -19.39
N GLY A 115 -17.68 19.29 -18.94
CA GLY A 115 -18.91 18.68 -19.44
C GLY A 115 -19.08 17.35 -18.72
N THR A 116 -20.29 17.05 -18.25
CA THR A 116 -20.62 15.72 -17.73
C THR A 116 -20.61 14.76 -18.92
N ASP A 117 -19.42 14.32 -19.33
CA ASP A 117 -19.23 13.40 -20.46
C ASP A 117 -19.80 12.04 -20.03
N GLU A 118 -20.99 11.71 -20.55
CA GLU A 118 -21.49 10.34 -20.49
C GLU A 118 -20.46 9.42 -21.18
N PRO A 119 -20.10 8.28 -20.57
CA PRO A 119 -19.16 7.36 -21.18
C PRO A 119 -19.68 6.84 -22.53
N ASP A 120 -18.95 7.11 -23.61
CA ASP A 120 -19.25 6.53 -24.92
C ASP A 120 -18.77 5.06 -24.97
N PHE A 121 -19.69 4.15 -24.67
CA PHE A 121 -19.48 2.70 -24.68
C PHE A 121 -19.26 2.11 -26.09
N PHE A 122 -19.44 2.88 -27.15
CA PHE A 122 -19.32 2.44 -28.55
C PHE A 122 -18.14 3.09 -29.27
N LYS A 123 -17.29 3.79 -28.53
CA LYS A 123 -16.09 4.46 -29.03
C LYS A 123 -15.13 3.46 -29.70
N GLN A 124 -14.72 3.79 -30.93
CA GLN A 124 -13.79 2.96 -31.71
C GLN A 124 -12.34 3.46 -31.69
N ARG A 125 -12.11 4.73 -31.31
CA ARG A 125 -10.78 5.34 -31.25
C ARG A 125 -10.64 6.27 -30.05
N GLU A 126 -9.50 6.24 -29.38
CA GLU A 126 -9.11 7.13 -28.30
C GLU A 126 -7.71 7.67 -28.58
N ASP A 127 -7.56 9.01 -28.59
CA ASP A 127 -6.29 9.70 -28.89
C ASP A 127 -5.58 9.20 -30.17
N GLY A 128 -6.38 8.83 -31.19
CA GLY A 128 -5.90 8.31 -32.46
C GLY A 128 -5.62 6.80 -32.47
N GLN A 129 -5.59 6.15 -31.31
CA GLN A 129 -5.38 4.71 -31.14
C GLN A 129 -6.70 3.93 -31.23
N ALA A 130 -6.67 2.74 -31.82
CA ALA A 130 -7.84 1.88 -31.92
C ALA A 130 -8.22 1.32 -30.54
N VAL A 131 -9.51 1.40 -30.20
CA VAL A 131 -10.07 0.83 -28.97
C VAL A 131 -10.51 -0.61 -29.27
N LEU A 132 -9.76 -1.57 -28.75
CA LEU A 132 -9.97 -3.00 -29.01
C LEU A 132 -10.11 -3.78 -27.69
N CYS A 133 -10.99 -4.78 -27.69
CA CYS A 133 -11.16 -5.66 -26.55
C CYS A 133 -9.90 -6.50 -26.33
N HIS A 134 -9.37 -6.54 -25.11
CA HIS A 134 -8.14 -7.27 -24.78
C HIS A 134 -8.26 -8.78 -25.03
N SER A 135 -9.44 -9.36 -24.78
CA SER A 135 -9.71 -10.79 -25.00
C SER A 135 -9.84 -11.15 -26.48
N CYS A 136 -10.67 -10.43 -27.25
CA CYS A 136 -11.01 -10.83 -28.62
C CYS A 136 -10.41 -9.96 -29.73
N GLN A 137 -9.71 -8.89 -29.38
CA GLN A 137 -9.05 -7.93 -30.28
C GLN A 137 -9.99 -7.28 -31.31
N LYS A 138 -11.29 -7.28 -31.03
CA LYS A 138 -12.32 -6.64 -31.86
C LYS A 138 -12.76 -5.31 -31.24
N PRO A 139 -13.15 -4.31 -32.06
CA PRO A 139 -13.67 -3.04 -31.57
C PRO A 139 -15.12 -3.18 -31.09
N ALA A 140 -15.63 -2.12 -30.46
CA ALA A 140 -17.05 -1.98 -30.19
C ALA A 140 -17.86 -1.96 -31.50
N THR A 141 -19.07 -2.54 -31.46
CA THR A 141 -20.06 -2.51 -32.54
C THR A 141 -21.35 -1.89 -32.04
N GLN A 142 -22.31 -1.58 -32.92
CA GLN A 142 -23.59 -0.95 -32.53
C GLN A 142 -24.38 -1.72 -31.44
N ILE A 143 -24.13 -3.01 -31.28
CA ILE A 143 -24.79 -3.87 -30.28
C ILE A 143 -23.85 -4.38 -29.19
N ARG A 144 -22.55 -4.09 -29.31
CA ARG A 144 -21.53 -4.64 -28.43
C ARG A 144 -20.68 -3.52 -27.87
N SER A 145 -21.03 -3.14 -26.64
CA SER A 145 -20.33 -2.12 -25.88
C SER A 145 -18.98 -2.60 -25.39
N ILE A 146 -18.04 -1.67 -25.30
CA ILE A 146 -16.73 -1.88 -24.74
C ILE A 146 -16.52 -0.96 -23.53
N ILE A 147 -15.96 -1.50 -22.45
CA ILE A 147 -15.74 -0.79 -21.18
C ILE A 147 -14.24 -0.67 -20.87
N PRO A 148 -13.76 0.48 -20.36
CA PRO A 148 -12.38 0.65 -19.93
C PRO A 148 -12.15 0.07 -18.52
N CYS A 149 -10.94 -0.43 -18.27
CA CYS A 149 -10.48 -0.74 -16.91
C CYS A 149 -10.09 0.55 -16.17
N SER A 150 -10.39 0.63 -14.87
CA SER A 150 -10.00 1.78 -14.01
C SER A 150 -8.51 1.83 -13.68
N VAL A 151 -7.77 0.73 -13.86
CA VAL A 151 -6.37 0.61 -13.42
C VAL A 151 -5.39 0.52 -14.59
N CYS A 152 -5.82 -0.06 -15.72
CA CYS A 152 -4.95 -0.25 -16.89
C CYS A 152 -5.57 0.36 -18.15
N SER A 153 -4.79 0.47 -19.23
CA SER A 153 -5.25 1.04 -20.50
C SER A 153 -6.02 0.06 -21.40
N PHE A 154 -6.50 -1.06 -20.85
CA PHE A 154 -7.22 -2.08 -21.62
C PHE A 154 -8.72 -1.88 -21.59
N TYR A 155 -9.35 -2.35 -22.65
CA TYR A 155 -10.78 -2.31 -22.86
C TYR A 155 -11.33 -3.73 -23.00
N TRP A 156 -12.57 -3.94 -22.60
CA TRP A 156 -13.18 -5.26 -22.57
C TRP A 156 -14.64 -5.19 -23.01
N HIS A 157 -15.11 -6.19 -23.74
CA HIS A 157 -16.55 -6.40 -23.89
C HIS A 157 -17.09 -7.10 -22.64
N ILE A 158 -18.32 -6.78 -22.24
CA ILE A 158 -18.98 -7.44 -21.09
C ILE A 158 -19.12 -8.96 -21.29
N ASP A 159 -19.30 -9.41 -22.54
CA ASP A 159 -19.39 -10.84 -22.90
C ASP A 159 -18.01 -11.52 -23.02
N CYS A 160 -16.92 -10.75 -22.99
CA CYS A 160 -15.56 -11.28 -23.03
C CYS A 160 -14.97 -11.49 -21.63
N LEU A 161 -15.75 -11.20 -20.59
CA LEU A 161 -15.40 -11.46 -19.19
C LEU A 161 -15.80 -12.88 -18.81
N ASP A 162 -15.14 -13.43 -17.79
CA ASP A 162 -15.48 -14.72 -17.19
C ASP A 162 -15.72 -14.54 -15.68
N PRO A 163 -16.98 -14.65 -15.19
CA PRO A 163 -18.21 -14.85 -15.98
C PRO A 163 -18.61 -13.60 -16.79
N PRO A 164 -19.38 -13.75 -17.89
CA PRO A 164 -19.85 -12.61 -18.67
C PRO A 164 -20.84 -11.76 -17.86
N LEU A 165 -20.73 -10.44 -17.96
CA LEU A 165 -21.61 -9.52 -17.23
C LEU A 165 -22.82 -9.14 -18.07
N ALA A 166 -24.02 -9.21 -17.49
CA ALA A 166 -25.26 -8.77 -18.13
C ALA A 166 -25.51 -7.25 -17.97
N VAL A 167 -24.92 -6.64 -16.94
CA VAL A 167 -25.08 -5.22 -16.61
C VAL A 167 -23.71 -4.56 -16.59
N PRO A 168 -23.52 -3.42 -17.27
CA PRO A 168 -22.26 -2.68 -17.21
C PRO A 168 -21.90 -2.31 -15.76
N PRO A 169 -20.66 -2.58 -15.31
CA PRO A 169 -20.22 -2.24 -13.97
C PRO A 169 -19.96 -0.73 -13.84
N VAL A 170 -19.85 -0.24 -12.60
CA VAL A 170 -19.46 1.16 -12.34
C VAL A 170 -18.03 1.39 -12.79
N LEU A 171 -17.85 2.13 -13.88
CA LEU A 171 -16.55 2.30 -14.57
C LEU A 171 -15.41 2.79 -13.66
N LYS A 172 -15.72 3.65 -12.68
CA LYS A 172 -14.71 4.21 -11.77
C LYS A 172 -14.04 3.18 -10.86
N THR A 173 -14.74 2.09 -10.56
CA THR A 173 -14.27 1.06 -9.60
C THR A 173 -14.05 -0.29 -10.26
N TRP A 174 -14.47 -0.46 -11.52
CA TRP A 174 -14.36 -1.73 -12.22
C TRP A 174 -12.93 -2.02 -12.67
N ARG A 175 -12.49 -3.25 -12.45
CA ARG A 175 -11.16 -3.76 -12.79
C ARG A 175 -11.33 -4.99 -13.67
N CYS A 176 -10.52 -5.08 -14.72
CA CYS A 176 -10.49 -6.28 -15.53
C CYS A 176 -9.95 -7.48 -14.72
N PRO A 177 -10.37 -8.71 -15.05
CA PRO A 177 -9.86 -9.93 -14.44
C PRO A 177 -8.35 -10.11 -14.68
#